data_AF-A0A960EEK9-F1
#
_entry.id   AF-A0A960EEK9-F1
#
_cell.length_a   1.000
_cell.length_b   1.000
_cell.length_c   1.000
_cell.angle_alpha   90.00
_cell.angle_beta   90.00
_cell.angle_gamma   90.00
#
_symmetry.space_group_name_H-M   'P 1'
#
loop_
_entity.id
_entity.type
_entity.pdbx_description
1 polymer ?
#
loop_
_entity_poly.entity_id
_entity_poly.type
_entity_poly.pdbx_seq_one_letter_code
_entity_poly.pdbx_strand_id
1 'polypeptide(L)'
;MSAEPVTPSTSTAPRVAFFGPFGTFTEQALRTQADLCTGEQVALRTVPDVLDAVSSGEVDYGFVPIENSIEGMVNFTIDALAFDHDLVVQREVVLDIHMCLAAQPGVQLGDITEILSIPVATAQCHRFLREHLGEADIVSAVSTAGAAKMIADEPSAHRAA
;
A
#
# COMPACT_ATOMS: atom_id res chain seq x y z
N MET A 1 -19.93 -20.91 41.60
CA MET A 1 -18.74 -20.83 40.71
C MET A 1 -18.42 -19.37 40.55
N SER A 2 -17.44 -18.88 41.31
CA SER A 2 -16.97 -17.50 41.22
C SER A 2 -16.12 -17.38 39.96
N ALA A 3 -16.47 -16.44 39.07
CA ALA A 3 -15.60 -16.08 37.95
C ALA A 3 -14.37 -15.35 38.51
N GLU A 4 -13.19 -15.87 38.23
CA GLU A 4 -11.95 -15.15 38.50
C GLU A 4 -11.81 -13.96 37.54
N PRO A 5 -11.27 -12.82 38.00
CA PRO A 5 -11.00 -11.68 37.14
C PRO A 5 -9.87 -12.03 36.16
N VAL A 6 -10.14 -11.91 34.86
CA VAL A 6 -9.11 -11.95 33.83
C VAL A 6 -8.22 -10.72 34.01
N THR A 7 -7.01 -10.93 34.50
CA THR A 7 -5.96 -9.92 34.58
C THR A 7 -5.57 -9.51 33.15
N PRO A 8 -5.49 -8.20 32.81
CA PRO A 8 -5.00 -7.79 31.50
C PRO A 8 -3.55 -8.25 31.35
N SER A 9 -3.32 -9.12 30.36
CA SER A 9 -1.98 -9.53 29.94
C SER A 9 -1.22 -8.30 29.45
N THR A 10 0.05 -8.21 29.84
CA THR A 10 1.04 -7.24 29.36
C THR A 10 0.93 -7.12 27.83
N SER A 11 0.47 -5.95 27.36
CA SER A 11 0.26 -5.66 25.94
C SER A 11 1.60 -5.75 25.21
N THR A 12 1.80 -6.86 24.50
CA THR A 12 2.70 -6.90 23.35
C THR A 12 2.17 -5.91 22.33
N ALA A 13 3.04 -5.17 21.65
CA ALA A 13 2.63 -4.28 20.58
C ALA A 13 1.86 -5.09 19.51
N PRO A 14 0.74 -4.57 18.98
CA PRO A 14 -0.08 -5.33 18.03
C PRO A 14 0.69 -5.61 16.75
N ARG A 15 0.48 -6.77 16.15
CA ARG A 15 0.98 -7.14 14.83
C ARG A 15 -0.08 -6.77 13.79
N VAL A 16 0.28 -5.93 12.83
CA VAL A 16 -0.64 -5.39 11.83
C VAL A 16 -0.12 -5.73 10.45
N ALA A 17 -0.81 -6.65 9.75
CA ALA A 17 -0.54 -6.92 8.36
C ALA A 17 -1.18 -5.86 7.46
N PHE A 18 -0.52 -5.50 6.36
CA PHE A 18 -1.09 -4.60 5.37
C PHE A 18 -0.76 -5.03 3.94
N PHE A 19 -1.60 -4.61 2.99
CA PHE A 19 -1.35 -4.82 1.57
C PHE A 19 -0.16 -3.96 1.10
N GLY A 20 0.99 -4.62 0.99
CA GLY A 20 2.29 -4.01 0.75
C GLY A 20 2.65 -3.85 -0.72
N PRO A 21 3.94 -3.58 -1.03
CA PRO A 21 5.08 -3.55 -0.10
C PRO A 21 5.12 -2.30 0.80
N PHE A 22 6.16 -2.16 1.63
CA PHE A 22 6.48 -0.90 2.29
C PHE A 22 6.63 0.25 1.28
N GLY A 23 6.11 1.42 1.62
CA GLY A 23 6.04 2.63 0.81
C GLY A 23 4.72 2.83 0.07
N THR A 24 3.76 1.91 0.19
CA THR A 24 2.44 2.05 -0.47
C THR A 24 1.53 3.04 0.24
N PHE A 25 0.48 3.49 -0.46
CA PHE A 25 -0.60 4.27 0.14
C PHE A 25 -1.35 3.52 1.25
N THR A 26 -1.41 2.18 1.18
CA THR A 26 -1.94 1.36 2.27
C THR A 26 -1.12 1.53 3.55
N GLU A 27 0.21 1.48 3.44
CA GLU A 27 1.09 1.73 4.58
C GLU A 27 0.95 3.18 5.08
N GLN A 28 0.88 4.16 4.17
CA GLN A 28 0.67 5.55 4.53
C GLN A 28 -0.63 5.75 5.32
N ALA A 29 -1.72 5.11 4.89
CA ALA A 29 -3.00 5.14 5.60
C ALA A 29 -2.88 4.47 6.98
N LEU A 30 -2.22 3.32 7.09
CA LEU A 30 -1.94 2.65 8.37
C LEU A 30 -1.16 3.57 9.33
N ARG A 31 -0.16 4.29 8.82
CA ARG A 31 0.67 5.21 9.64
C ARG A 31 -0.12 6.38 10.24
N THR A 32 -1.31 6.70 9.72
CA THR A 32 -2.20 7.72 10.32
C THR A 32 -2.89 7.22 11.60
N GLN A 33 -2.86 5.92 11.87
CA GLN A 33 -3.52 5.29 13.01
C GLN A 33 -2.51 5.12 14.16
N ALA A 34 -2.52 6.07 15.11
CA ALA A 34 -1.49 6.17 16.16
C ALA A 34 -1.37 4.91 17.05
N ASP A 35 -2.46 4.18 17.27
CA ASP A 35 -2.51 2.94 18.03
C ASP A 35 -1.93 1.75 17.26
N LEU A 36 -2.11 1.72 15.94
CA LEU A 36 -1.68 0.61 15.08
C LEU A 36 -0.26 0.81 14.53
N CYS A 37 0.14 2.05 14.24
CA CYS A 37 1.41 2.34 13.58
C CYS A 37 2.64 2.11 14.47
N THR A 38 2.45 2.10 15.79
CA THR A 38 3.48 1.72 16.77
C THR A 38 3.64 0.20 16.93
N GLY A 39 2.76 -0.58 16.30
CA GLY A 39 2.81 -2.04 16.25
C GLY A 39 3.91 -2.61 15.34
N GLU A 40 4.03 -3.94 15.32
CA GLU A 40 4.83 -4.65 14.32
C GLU A 40 4.08 -4.64 12.99
N GLN A 41 4.63 -3.96 11.98
CA GLN A 41 4.02 -3.86 10.66
C GLN A 41 4.50 -4.99 9.75
N VAL A 42 3.56 -5.76 9.19
CA VAL A 42 3.85 -6.92 8.33
C VAL A 42 3.34 -6.64 6.91
N ALA A 43 4.24 -6.34 5.98
CA ALA A 43 3.88 -6.12 4.58
C ALA A 43 3.64 -7.47 3.88
N LEU A 44 2.43 -7.67 3.35
CA LEU A 44 2.08 -8.88 2.59
C LEU A 44 1.77 -8.54 1.13
N ARG A 45 1.94 -9.53 0.26
CA ARG A 45 1.94 -9.33 -1.20
C ARG A 45 0.53 -9.18 -1.78
N THR A 46 -0.48 -9.79 -1.18
CA THR A 46 -1.85 -9.74 -1.69
C THR A 46 -2.85 -9.46 -0.57
N VAL A 47 -4.04 -8.98 -0.94
CA VAL A 47 -5.15 -8.78 0.01
C VAL A 47 -5.58 -10.11 0.66
N PRO A 48 -5.76 -11.22 -0.08
CA PRO A 48 -6.03 -12.53 0.54
C PRO A 48 -5.00 -12.92 1.60
N ASP A 49 -3.69 -12.75 1.34
CA ASP A 49 -2.65 -13.08 2.33
C ASP A 49 -2.85 -12.30 3.64
N VAL A 50 -3.27 -11.02 3.55
CA VAL A 50 -3.56 -10.20 4.73
C VAL A 50 -4.76 -10.75 5.50
N LEU A 51 -5.83 -11.13 4.80
CA LEU A 51 -7.04 -11.66 5.44
C LEU A 51 -6.81 -13.06 6.03
N ASP A 52 -6.06 -13.93 5.35
CA ASP A 52 -5.60 -15.23 5.84
C ASP A 52 -4.79 -15.10 7.13
N ALA A 53 -3.86 -14.15 7.19
CA ALA A 53 -3.01 -13.92 8.36
C ALA A 53 -3.85 -13.47 9.58
N VAL A 54 -4.90 -12.66 9.38
CA VAL A 54 -5.83 -12.29 10.46
C VAL A 54 -6.70 -13.47 10.85
N SER A 55 -7.28 -14.17 9.87
CA SER A 55 -8.18 -15.29 10.11
C SER A 55 -7.52 -16.48 10.82
N SER A 56 -6.21 -16.67 10.62
CA SER A 56 -5.41 -17.70 11.29
C SER A 56 -4.87 -17.27 12.66
N GLY A 57 -5.00 -16.00 13.03
CA GLY A 57 -4.43 -15.42 14.25
C GLY A 57 -2.91 -15.24 14.19
N GLU A 58 -2.31 -15.26 13.00
CA GLU A 58 -0.89 -14.91 12.85
C GLU A 58 -0.65 -13.44 13.19
N VAL A 59 -1.57 -12.55 12.80
CA VAL A 59 -1.55 -11.13 13.13
C VAL A 59 -2.84 -10.71 13.83
N ASP A 60 -2.77 -9.61 14.58
CA ASP A 60 -3.92 -9.09 15.33
C ASP A 60 -4.90 -8.33 14.41
N TYR A 61 -4.36 -7.64 13.39
CA TYR A 61 -5.14 -6.80 12.49
C TYR A 61 -4.64 -6.86 11.03
N GLY A 62 -5.57 -6.67 10.10
CA GLY A 62 -5.30 -6.54 8.67
C GLY A 62 -5.74 -5.17 8.16
N PHE A 63 -4.89 -4.54 7.36
CA PHE A 63 -5.13 -3.23 6.76
C PHE A 63 -5.10 -3.33 5.24
N VAL A 64 -6.27 -3.27 4.61
CA VAL A 64 -6.45 -3.51 3.17
C VAL A 64 -7.30 -2.39 2.54
N PRO A 65 -7.08 -2.05 1.26
CA PRO A 65 -7.93 -1.09 0.57
C PRO A 65 -9.30 -1.72 0.25
N ILE A 66 -10.37 -0.94 0.35
CA ILE A 66 -11.74 -1.40 0.02
C ILE A 66 -12.34 -0.66 -1.18
N GLU A 67 -11.95 0.59 -1.40
CA GLU A 67 -12.43 1.43 -2.50
C GLU A 67 -11.36 2.44 -2.92
N ASN A 68 -11.34 2.78 -4.21
CA ASN A 68 -10.62 3.90 -4.79
C ASN A 68 -11.62 4.83 -5.49
N SER A 69 -11.52 6.14 -5.29
CA SER A 69 -12.48 7.12 -5.86
C SER A 69 -12.50 7.19 -7.39
N ILE A 70 -11.50 6.61 -8.07
CA ILE A 70 -11.35 6.63 -9.52
C ILE A 70 -11.66 5.25 -10.12
N GLU A 71 -11.16 4.17 -9.52
CA GLU A 71 -11.36 2.80 -10.02
C GLU A 71 -12.59 2.10 -9.42
N GLY A 72 -13.15 2.65 -8.34
CA GLY A 72 -14.26 2.07 -7.59
C GLY A 72 -13.80 1.02 -6.57
N MET A 73 -14.67 0.06 -6.29
CA MET A 73 -14.46 -0.95 -5.26
C MET A 73 -13.26 -1.86 -5.58
N VAL A 74 -12.51 -2.21 -4.54
CA VAL A 74 -11.47 -3.24 -4.62
C VAL A 74 -12.15 -4.60 -4.41
N ASN A 75 -12.63 -5.18 -5.52
CA ASN A 75 -13.47 -6.39 -5.49
C ASN A 75 -12.83 -7.55 -4.72
N PHE A 76 -11.51 -7.75 -4.82
CA PHE A 76 -10.82 -8.81 -4.08
C PHE A 76 -11.02 -8.70 -2.57
N THR A 77 -11.05 -7.49 -2.01
CA THR A 77 -11.30 -7.26 -0.58
C THR A 77 -12.75 -7.60 -0.24
N ILE A 78 -13.70 -7.16 -1.08
CA ILE A 78 -15.13 -7.37 -0.84
C ILE A 78 -15.49 -8.85 -0.94
N ASP A 79 -15.04 -9.53 -1.99
CA ASP A 79 -15.34 -10.93 -2.23
C ASP A 79 -14.76 -11.81 -1.11
N ALA A 80 -13.51 -11.56 -0.71
CA ALA A 80 -12.88 -12.33 0.37
C ALA A 80 -13.58 -12.13 1.72
N LEU A 81 -13.97 -10.90 2.06
CA LEU A 81 -14.75 -10.63 3.27
C LEU A 81 -16.17 -11.20 3.22
N ALA A 82 -16.76 -11.34 2.03
CA ALA A 82 -18.13 -11.84 1.87
C ALA A 82 -18.22 -13.37 1.87
N PHE A 83 -17.20 -14.05 1.33
CA PHE A 83 -17.29 -15.49 1.01
C PHE A 83 -16.22 -16.35 1.66
N ASP A 84 -15.04 -15.81 1.96
CA ASP A 84 -13.86 -16.61 2.32
C ASP A 84 -13.52 -16.54 3.82
N HIS A 85 -13.92 -15.46 4.51
CA HIS A 85 -13.56 -15.23 5.92
C HIS A 85 -14.74 -14.78 6.79
N ASP A 86 -14.72 -15.17 8.07
CA ASP A 86 -15.61 -14.63 9.12
C ASP A 86 -14.88 -13.52 9.89
N LEU A 87 -14.61 -12.41 9.21
CA LEU A 87 -13.91 -11.24 9.75
C LEU A 87 -14.84 -10.03 9.85
N VAL A 88 -14.54 -9.15 10.81
CA VAL A 88 -15.29 -7.90 11.02
C VAL A 88 -14.43 -6.67 10.75
N VAL A 89 -14.97 -5.72 9.99
CA VAL A 89 -14.33 -4.42 9.75
C VAL A 89 -14.46 -3.57 11.02
N GLN A 90 -13.33 -3.17 11.61
CA GLN A 90 -13.32 -2.36 12.84
C GLN A 90 -13.23 -0.85 12.59
N ARG A 91 -12.62 -0.44 11.47
CA ARG A 91 -12.32 0.96 11.17
C ARG A 91 -12.19 1.20 9.67
N GLU A 92 -12.50 2.42 9.24
CA GLU A 92 -12.26 2.93 7.89
C GLU A 92 -11.31 4.12 7.95
N VAL A 93 -10.42 4.24 6.96
CA VAL A 93 -9.50 5.37 6.81
C VAL A 93 -9.59 5.88 5.38
N VAL A 94 -9.91 7.16 5.22
CA VAL A 94 -9.87 7.85 3.92
C VAL A 94 -8.56 8.61 3.80
N LEU A 95 -7.78 8.28 2.77
CA LEU A 95 -6.51 8.94 2.47
C LEU A 95 -6.63 9.71 1.15
N ASP A 96 -6.28 11.00 1.18
CA ASP A 96 -6.15 11.79 -0.05
C ASP A 96 -4.84 11.43 -0.76
N ILE A 97 -4.94 10.99 -2.02
CA ILE A 97 -3.84 10.41 -2.75
C ILE A 97 -3.11 11.49 -3.55
N HIS A 98 -1.85 11.72 -3.17
CA HIS A 98 -0.94 12.61 -3.91
C HIS A 98 0.15 11.77 -4.58
N MET A 99 0.14 11.76 -5.91
CA MET A 99 1.21 11.18 -6.70
C MET A 99 2.40 12.16 -6.78
N CYS A 100 3.60 11.61 -6.82
CA CYS A 100 4.82 12.37 -7.08
C CYS A 100 5.65 11.63 -8.13
N LEU A 101 6.47 12.37 -8.87
CA LEU A 101 7.50 11.81 -9.75
C LEU A 101 8.82 11.86 -8.99
N ALA A 102 9.46 10.71 -8.79
CA ALA A 102 10.72 10.57 -8.07
C ALA A 102 11.83 10.06 -8.99
N ALA A 103 13.03 10.60 -8.84
CA ALA A 103 14.23 10.17 -9.56
C ALA A 103 15.45 10.25 -8.64
N GLN A 104 16.60 9.74 -9.12
CA GLN A 104 17.85 9.82 -8.38
C GLN A 104 18.31 11.27 -8.18
N PRO A 105 19.06 11.57 -7.10
CA PRO A 105 19.58 12.93 -6.87
C PRO A 105 20.39 13.43 -8.06
N GLY A 106 20.03 14.62 -8.55
CA GLY A 106 20.70 15.28 -9.67
C GLY A 106 20.05 15.03 -11.04
N VAL A 107 19.17 14.04 -11.17
CA VAL A 107 18.41 13.81 -12.42
C VAL A 107 17.48 14.99 -12.68
N GLN A 108 17.56 15.56 -13.88
CA GLN A 108 16.66 16.62 -14.32
C GLN A 108 15.47 16.02 -15.06
N LEU A 109 14.36 16.76 -15.09
CA LEU A 109 13.13 16.32 -15.76
C LEU A 109 13.37 15.95 -17.24
N GLY A 110 14.23 16.71 -17.93
CA GLY A 110 14.56 16.47 -19.34
C GLY A 110 15.47 15.26 -19.60
N ASP A 111 16.07 14.66 -18.58
CA ASP A 111 16.93 13.48 -18.72
C ASP A 111 16.09 12.18 -18.74
N ILE A 112 14.83 12.24 -18.32
CA ILE A 112 13.96 11.08 -18.10
C ILE A 112 13.41 10.58 -19.43
N THR A 113 13.69 9.32 -19.74
CA THR A 113 13.17 8.62 -20.92
C THR A 113 12.37 7.38 -20.55
N GLU A 114 12.40 6.94 -19.28
CA GLU A 114 11.66 5.78 -18.79
C GLU A 114 10.97 6.12 -17.45
N ILE A 115 9.69 5.75 -17.32
CA ILE A 115 8.90 5.96 -16.11
C ILE A 115 8.35 4.61 -15.64
N LEU A 116 8.72 4.20 -14.43
CA LEU A 116 8.29 2.95 -13.84
C LEU A 116 7.06 3.21 -12.97
N SER A 117 5.94 2.53 -13.21
CA SER A 117 4.79 2.60 -12.28
C SER A 117 3.74 1.55 -12.61
N ILE A 118 2.62 1.59 -11.89
CA ILE A 118 1.42 0.81 -12.22
C ILE A 118 0.51 1.57 -13.20
N PRO A 119 -0.25 0.87 -14.08
CA PRO A 119 -1.11 1.52 -15.08
C PRO A 119 -2.11 2.54 -14.52
N VAL A 120 -2.68 2.26 -13.35
CA VAL A 120 -3.62 3.18 -12.69
C VAL A 120 -2.94 4.51 -12.33
N ALA A 121 -1.71 4.47 -11.80
CA ALA A 121 -1.02 5.67 -11.37
C ALA A 121 -0.63 6.55 -12.57
N THR A 122 -0.17 5.95 -13.67
CA THR A 122 0.19 6.68 -14.89
C THR A 122 -1.04 7.25 -15.59
N ALA A 123 -2.17 6.53 -15.60
CA ALA A 123 -3.43 7.05 -16.12
C ALA A 123 -3.91 8.30 -15.35
N GLN A 124 -3.78 8.29 -14.02
CA GLN A 124 -4.11 9.45 -13.18
C GLN A 124 -3.17 10.64 -13.41
N CYS A 125 -1.89 10.37 -13.71
CA CYS A 125 -0.88 11.40 -13.98
C CYS A 125 -0.77 11.82 -15.46
N HIS A 126 -1.63 11.30 -16.35
CA HIS A 126 -1.44 11.41 -17.81
C HIS A 126 -1.23 12.84 -18.33
N ARG A 127 -1.90 13.84 -17.73
CA ARG A 127 -1.79 15.24 -18.15
C ARG A 127 -0.37 15.75 -17.96
N PHE A 128 0.19 15.55 -16.77
CA PHE A 128 1.54 15.96 -16.44
C PHE A 128 2.56 15.23 -17.30
N LEU A 129 2.40 13.90 -17.45
CA LEU A 129 3.27 13.06 -18.26
C LEU A 129 3.27 13.50 -19.72
N ARG A 130 2.11 13.76 -20.31
CA ARG A 130 2.00 14.23 -21.70
C ARG A 130 2.64 15.60 -21.92
N GLU A 131 2.52 16.50 -20.94
CA GLU A 131 3.03 17.87 -21.05
C GLU A 131 4.56 17.94 -20.91
N HIS A 132 5.15 17.11 -20.04
CA HIS A 132 6.57 17.22 -19.67
C HIS A 132 7.44 16.07 -20.17
N LEU A 133 6.86 14.88 -20.37
CA LEU A 133 7.55 13.60 -20.59
C LEU A 133 6.84 12.78 -21.68
N GLY A 134 6.30 13.44 -22.71
CA GLY A 134 5.44 12.80 -23.72
C GLY A 134 6.11 11.71 -24.56
N GLU A 135 7.44 11.70 -24.60
CA GLU A 135 8.27 10.72 -25.31
C GLU A 135 8.84 9.64 -24.38
N ALA A 136 8.57 9.69 -23.08
CA ALA A 136 9.09 8.71 -22.12
C ALA A 136 8.30 7.40 -22.18
N ASP A 137 9.01 6.28 -22.16
CA ASP A 137 8.42 4.95 -22.12
C ASP A 137 7.84 4.65 -20.73
N ILE A 138 6.63 4.09 -20.69
CA ILE A 138 6.02 3.62 -19.45
C ILE A 138 6.38 2.14 -19.24
N VAL A 139 7.13 1.87 -18.18
CA VAL A 139 7.55 0.53 -17.76
C VAL A 139 6.67 0.08 -16.60
N SER A 140 6.03 -1.09 -16.76
CA SER A 140 5.14 -1.62 -15.73
C SER A 140 5.90 -2.10 -14.49
N ALA A 141 5.41 -1.72 -13.32
CA ALA A 141 5.86 -2.17 -12.02
C ALA A 141 4.72 -2.89 -11.26
N VAL A 142 5.06 -3.57 -10.17
CA VAL A 142 4.07 -4.28 -9.32
C VAL A 142 3.33 -3.34 -8.36
N SER A 143 3.89 -2.16 -8.07
CA SER A 143 3.29 -1.09 -7.26
C SER A 143 4.07 0.22 -7.48
N THR A 144 3.50 1.37 -7.11
CA THR A 144 4.22 2.67 -7.11
C THR A 144 5.44 2.62 -6.18
N ALA A 145 5.27 2.04 -4.99
CA ALA A 145 6.37 1.83 -4.04
C ALA A 145 7.45 0.89 -4.58
N GLY A 146 7.05 -0.18 -5.29
CA GLY A 146 7.95 -1.09 -5.97
C GLY A 146 8.75 -0.40 -7.08
N ALA A 147 8.13 0.50 -7.84
CA ALA A 147 8.82 1.31 -8.83
C ALA A 147 9.85 2.24 -8.19
N ALA A 148 9.48 2.95 -7.12
CA ALA A 148 10.40 3.80 -6.36
C ALA A 148 11.58 3.00 -5.81
N LYS A 149 11.34 1.79 -5.30
CA LYS A 149 12.40 0.89 -4.85
C LYS A 149 13.32 0.44 -5.99
N MET A 150 12.75 0.08 -7.16
CA MET A 150 13.55 -0.33 -8.32
C MET A 150 14.51 0.77 -8.78
N ILE A 151 14.05 2.02 -8.89
CA ILE A 151 14.94 3.13 -9.27
C ILE A 151 15.96 3.49 -8.17
N ALA A 152 15.66 3.17 -6.90
CA ALA A 152 16.58 3.35 -5.79
C ALA A 152 17.69 2.29 -5.77
N ASP A 153 17.34 1.02 -6.02
CA ASP A 153 18.25 -0.12 -6.02
C ASP A 153 19.11 -0.17 -7.31
N GLU A 154 18.57 0.27 -8.44
CA GLU A 154 19.26 0.36 -9.74
C GLU A 154 19.29 1.81 -10.26
N PRO A 155 20.23 2.64 -9.76
CA PRO A 155 20.32 4.04 -10.17
C PRO A 155 20.52 4.20 -11.67
N SER A 156 19.71 5.07 -12.27
CA SER A 156 19.83 5.47 -13.67
C SER A 156 19.57 6.96 -13.80
N ALA A 157 20.31 7.62 -14.69
CA ALA A 157 20.10 9.04 -15.00
C ALA A 157 18.84 9.29 -15.85
N HIS A 158 18.21 8.23 -16.35
CA HIS A 158 17.12 8.31 -17.33
C HIS A 158 15.79 7.73 -16.83
N ARG A 159 15.75 7.26 -15.58
CA ARG A 159 14.57 6.61 -14.98
C ARG A 159 13.95 7.46 -13.89
N ALA A 160 12.63 7.42 -13.83
CA ALA A 160 11.84 7.94 -12.74
C ALA A 160 10.71 6.95 -12.36
N ALA A 161 10.10 7.17 -11.20
CA ALA A 161 8.97 6.39 -10.68
C ALA A 161 7.85 7.30 -10.16
#